data_AF-A0A2D0KXG6-F1
#
_entry.id   AF-A0A2D0KXG6-F1
#
_cell.length_a   1.000
_cell.length_b   1.000
_cell.length_c   1.000
_cell.angle_alpha   90.00
_cell.angle_beta   90.00
_cell.angle_gamma   90.00
#
_symmetry.space_group_name_H-M   'P 1'
#
loop_
_entity.id
_entity.type
_entity.pdbx_description
1 polymer ?
#
loop_
_entity_poly.entity_id
_entity_poly.type
_entity_poly.pdbx_seq_one_letter_code
_entity_poly.pdbx_strand_id
1 'polypeptide(L)' 'MTINTKIEQLEHELLDVVKKYSGNEEVTINTINTSENNLQIQVIIAGKNQLDITLNSFSDEQ' A
#
# COMPACT_ATOMS: atom_id res chain seq x y z
N MET A 1 16.05 -9.82 -2.32
CA MET A 1 15.21 -8.92 -1.50
C MET A 1 14.18 -9.78 -0.80
N THR A 2 13.87 -9.55 0.47
CA THR A 2 12.80 -10.30 1.14
C THR A 2 11.44 -9.70 0.77
N ILE A 3 10.38 -10.50 0.85
CA ILE A 3 9.01 -10.02 0.62
C ILE A 3 8.65 -8.79 1.46
N ASN A 4 9.10 -8.72 2.72
CA ASN A 4 8.86 -7.55 3.58
C ASN A 4 9.46 -6.28 3.00
N THR A 5 10.70 -6.34 2.46
CA THR A 5 11.32 -5.18 1.81
C THR A 5 10.56 -4.77 0.55
N LYS A 6 10.03 -5.73 -0.22
CA LYS A 6 9.19 -5.44 -1.40
C LYS A 6 7.86 -4.78 -1.00
N ILE A 7 7.27 -5.19 0.12
CA ILE A 7 6.03 -4.59 0.66
C ILE A 7 6.29 -3.16 1.13
N GLU A 8 7.37 -2.92 1.88
CA GLU A 8 7.77 -1.56 2.29
C GLU A 8 8.01 -0.64 1.07
N GLN A 9 8.66 -1.16 0.02
CA GLN A 9 8.84 -0.43 -1.24
C GLN A 9 7.50 -0.09 -1.90
N LEU A 10 6.57 -1.05 -1.95
CA LEU A 10 5.22 -0.83 -2.48
C LEU A 10 4.47 0.24 -1.68
N GLU A 11 4.56 0.24 -0.35
CA GLU A 11 3.94 1.28 0.49
C GLU A 11 4.50 2.67 0.17
N HIS A 12 5.82 2.79 -0.01
CA HIS A 12 6.47 4.04 -0.41
C HIS A 12 6.04 4.50 -1.80
N GLU A 13 6.00 3.61 -2.79
CA GLU A 13 5.56 3.94 -4.15
C GLU A 13 4.09 4.37 -4.17
N LEU A 14 3.22 3.67 -3.43
CA LEU A 14 1.82 4.04 -3.27
C LEU A 14 1.68 5.41 -2.61
N LEU A 15 2.43 5.69 -1.54
CA LEU A 15 2.42 6.99 -0.88
C LEU A 15 2.80 8.11 -1.85
N ASP A 16 3.86 7.91 -2.65
CA ASP A 16 4.33 8.90 -3.63
C ASP A 16 3.31 9.15 -4.75
N VAL A 17 2.66 8.09 -5.24
CA VAL A 17 1.60 8.21 -6.24
C VAL A 17 0.40 8.95 -5.67
N VAL A 18 -0.08 8.54 -4.49
CA VAL A 18 -1.28 9.13 -3.89
C VAL A 18 -1.04 10.59 -3.50
N LYS A 19 0.15 10.92 -2.98
CA LYS A 19 0.53 12.32 -2.67
C LYS A 19 0.47 13.25 -3.88
N LYS A 20 0.77 12.76 -5.09
CA LYS A 20 0.67 13.56 -6.32
C LYS A 20 -0.76 13.99 -6.63
N TYR A 21 -1.76 13.24 -6.16
CA TYR A 21 -3.18 13.48 -6.44
C TYR A 21 -4.01 13.89 -5.21
N SER A 22 -3.46 13.77 -3.99
CA SER A 22 -4.14 14.16 -2.75
C SER A 22 -4.08 15.67 -2.48
N GLY A 23 -3.20 16.42 -3.15
CA GLY A 23 -2.98 17.84 -2.85
C GLY A 23 -2.23 18.02 -1.53
N ASN A 24 -2.71 18.92 -0.66
CA ASN A 24 -2.11 19.18 0.66
C ASN A 24 -2.71 18.32 1.79
N GLU A 25 -3.55 17.35 1.45
CA GLU A 25 -4.17 16.49 2.44
C GLU A 25 -3.19 15.43 2.96
N GLU A 26 -3.37 15.07 4.22
CA GLU A 26 -2.63 13.98 4.84
C GLU A 26 -3.00 12.65 4.17
N VAL A 27 -1.95 11.90 3.81
CA VAL A 27 -2.07 10.56 3.21
C VAL A 27 -1.44 9.55 4.14
N THR A 28 -2.18 8.51 4.45
CA THR A 28 -1.73 7.37 5.26
C THR A 28 -1.85 6.09 4.45
N ILE A 29 -0.80 5.29 4.43
CA ILE A 29 -0.78 3.94 3.85
C ILE A 29 -0.60 2.96 5.00
N ASN A 30 -1.48 1.98 5.11
CA ASN A 30 -1.43 0.95 6.14
C ASN A 30 -1.47 -0.43 5.49
N THR A 31 -0.50 -1.28 5.76
CA THR A 31 -0.67 -2.72 5.56
C THR A 31 -1.56 -3.30 6.67
N ILE A 32 -2.74 -3.78 6.30
CA ILE A 32 -3.76 -4.31 7.22
C ILE A 32 -3.56 -5.82 7.44
N ASN A 33 -3.13 -6.53 6.40
CA ASN A 33 -2.95 -7.97 6.45
C ASN A 33 -1.83 -8.40 5.51
N THR A 34 -0.96 -9.26 5.99
CA THR A 34 0.10 -9.94 5.23
C THR A 34 0.09 -11.41 5.58
N SER A 35 -0.16 -12.23 4.58
CA SER A 35 -0.11 -13.69 4.64
C SER A 35 0.56 -14.23 3.39
N GLU A 36 0.79 -15.54 3.34
CA GLU A 36 1.58 -16.18 2.27
C GLU A 36 1.11 -15.86 0.85
N ASN A 37 -0.19 -15.59 0.65
CA ASN A 37 -0.77 -15.27 -0.66
C ASN A 37 -1.71 -14.07 -0.64
N ASN A 38 -1.89 -13.40 0.50
CA ASN A 38 -2.82 -12.28 0.62
C ASN A 38 -2.18 -11.07 1.31
N LEU A 39 -2.26 -9.92 0.63
CA LEU A 39 -1.74 -8.64 1.08
C LEU A 39 -2.87 -7.63 0.94
N GLN A 40 -3.22 -7.01 2.07
CA GLN A 40 -4.23 -5.97 2.14
C GLN A 40 -3.56 -4.68 2.55
N ILE A 41 -3.69 -3.67 1.70
CA ILE A 41 -3.19 -2.31 1.94
C ILE A 41 -4.37 -1.36 1.91
N GLN A 42 -4.42 -0.49 2.90
CA GLN A 42 -5.39 0.59 2.97
C GLN A 42 -4.70 1.92 2.71
N VAL A 43 -5.28 2.69 1.81
CA VAL A 43 -4.87 4.06 1.48
C VAL A 43 -5.95 5.00 1.98
N ILE A 44 -5.58 5.92 2.86
CA ILE A 44 -6.49 6.93 3.41
C ILE A 44 -6.01 8.31 2.98
N ILE A 45 -6.90 9.09 2.37
CA ILE A 45 -6.68 10.51 2.09
C ILE A 45 -7.62 11.31 2.99
N ALA A 46 -7.05 12.03 3.96
CA ALA A 46 -7.82 12.76 4.97
C ALA A 46 -8.82 13.72 4.33
N GLY A 47 -10.10 13.60 4.70
CA GLY A 47 -11.16 14.47 4.19
C GLY A 47 -11.70 14.12 2.80
N LYS A 48 -11.15 13.10 2.12
CA LYS A 48 -11.66 12.61 0.83
C LYS A 48 -12.25 11.22 0.93
N ASN A 49 -11.41 10.20 0.74
CA ASN A 49 -11.83 8.84 0.49
C ASN A 49 -10.80 7.85 1.04
N GLN A 50 -11.26 6.62 1.22
CA GLN A 50 -10.44 5.45 1.50
C GLN A 50 -10.42 4.55 0.26
N LEU A 51 -9.26 3.97 -0.03
CA LEU A 51 -9.07 2.94 -1.05
C LEU A 51 -8.45 1.72 -0.39
N ASP A 52 -9.16 0.60 -0.42
CA ASP A 52 -8.64 -0.69 0.03
C ASP A 52 -8.15 -1.49 -1.18
N ILE A 53 -6.89 -1.91 -1.14
CA ILE A 53 -6.20 -2.70 -2.16
C ILE A 53 -5.99 -4.11 -1.59
N THR A 54 -6.48 -5.13 -2.28
CA THR A 54 -6.23 -6.53 -1.92
C THR A 54 -5.51 -7.22 -3.07
N LEU A 55 -4.33 -7.76 -2.78
CA LEU A 55 -3.56 -8.62 -3.68
C LEU A 55 -3.75 -10.06 -3.21
N ASN A 56 -4.38 -10.88 -4.05
CA ASN A 56 -4.73 -12.28 -3.74
C ASN A 56 -3.70 -13.29 -4.28
N SER A 57 -2.60 -12.79 -4.84
CA SER A 57 -1.50 -13.60 -5.34
C SER A 57 -0.29 -12.71 -5.49
N PHE A 58 0.75 -12.95 -4.71
CA PHE A 58 2.07 -12.37 -4.88
C PHE A 58 3.08 -13.39 -4.39
N SER A 59 4.15 -13.55 -5.14
CA SER A 59 5.20 -14.52 -4.85
C SER A 59 6.50 -13.78 -4.65
N ASP A 60 7.33 -14.28 -3.74
CA ASP A 60 8.73 -13.86 -3.64
C ASP A 60 9.52 -14.62 -4.73
N GLU A 61 9.17 -14.42 -6.01
CA GLU A 61 9.96 -15.00 -7.10
C GLU A 61 11.39 -14.47 -7.01
N GLN A 62 12.33 -15.42 -6.87
CA GLN A 62 13.77 -15.25 -6.96
C GLN A 62 14.22 -15.34 -8.40
#